data_AF-A0A1H7XX65-F1
#
_entry.id   AF-A0A1H7XX65-F1
#
_cell.length_a   1.000
_cell.length_b   1.000
_cell.length_c   1.000
_cell.angle_alpha   90.00
_cell.angle_beta   90.00
_cell.angle_gamma   90.00
#
_symmetry.space_group_name_H-M   'P 1'
#
loop_
_entity.id
_entity.type
_entity.pdbx_description
1 polymer ?
#
loop_
_entity_poly.entity_id
_entity_poly.type
_entity_poly.pdbx_seq_one_letter_code
_entity_poly.pdbx_strand_id
1 'polypeptide(L)' 'MKPIFVPAVPATSTVPTTGRKAYAIKRMSAAAQRLLLAETFADEIRAGQWVLAWAVAAGARPSSRSTEASLEALYQFSLH' A
#
# COMPACT_ATOMS: atom_id res chain seq x y z
N MET A 1 14.47 -29.57 -43.51
CA MET A 1 14.05 -29.29 -42.12
C MET A 1 14.14 -27.78 -41.91
N LYS A 2 13.03 -27.10 -41.61
CA LYS A 2 12.96 -25.62 -41.52
C LYS A 2 12.65 -25.25 -40.06
N PRO A 3 13.46 -24.44 -39.37
CA PRO A 3 13.23 -24.15 -37.96
C PRO A 3 12.05 -23.19 -37.80
N ILE A 4 11.16 -23.54 -36.86
CA ILE A 4 10.00 -22.74 -36.45
C ILE A 4 10.52 -21.61 -35.57
N PHE A 5 10.30 -20.37 -35.98
CA PHE A 5 10.62 -19.19 -35.19
C PHE A 5 9.55 -19.04 -34.09
N VAL A 6 9.91 -19.39 -32.86
CA VAL A 6 9.05 -19.14 -31.68
C VAL A 6 9.23 -17.66 -31.31
N PRO A 7 8.18 -16.82 -31.36
CA PRO A 7 8.31 -15.44 -30.90
C PRO A 7 8.54 -15.45 -29.39
N ALA A 8 9.63 -14.82 -28.95
CA ALA A 8 9.90 -14.56 -27.54
C ALA A 8 8.73 -13.75 -26.96
N VAL A 9 8.07 -14.32 -25.95
CA VAL A 9 7.07 -13.62 -25.14
C VAL A 9 7.75 -12.37 -24.54
N PRO A 10 7.30 -11.14 -24.84
CA PRO A 10 7.87 -9.97 -24.18
C PRO A 10 7.53 -10.07 -22.69
N ALA A 11 8.60 -10.18 -21.89
CA ALA A 11 8.56 -10.20 -20.44
C ALA A 11 7.73 -9.02 -19.91
N THR A 12 6.77 -9.37 -19.04
CA THR A 12 6.25 -8.57 -17.92
C THR A 12 6.21 -7.05 -18.11
N SER A 13 5.01 -6.52 -18.31
CA SER A 13 4.69 -5.09 -18.15
C SER A 13 5.32 -4.53 -16.86
N THR A 14 6.46 -3.86 -16.99
CA THR A 14 7.08 -3.10 -15.92
C THR A 14 6.21 -1.87 -15.69
N VAL A 15 5.16 -2.01 -14.88
CA VAL A 15 4.40 -0.85 -14.41
C VAL A 15 5.40 0.08 -13.70
N PRO A 16 5.60 1.33 -14.17
CA PRO A 16 6.61 2.22 -13.63
C PRO A 16 6.38 2.37 -12.13
N THR A 17 7.39 1.97 -11.34
CA THR A 17 7.39 2.02 -9.87
C THR A 17 7.06 3.43 -9.35
N THR A 18 7.42 4.46 -10.12
CA THR A 18 7.07 5.87 -9.87
C THR A 18 5.56 6.11 -9.78
N GLY A 19 4.75 5.44 -10.61
CA GLY A 19 3.29 5.58 -10.59
C GLY A 19 2.67 5.00 -9.32
N ARG A 20 3.19 3.85 -8.85
CA ARG A 20 2.74 3.21 -7.62
C ARG A 20 3.08 4.04 -6.39
N LYS A 21 4.29 4.61 -6.33
CA LYS A 21 4.70 5.50 -5.23
C LYS A 21 3.87 6.78 -5.20
N ALA A 22 3.69 7.45 -6.35
CA ALA A 22 2.87 8.66 -6.43
C ALA A 22 1.41 8.40 -6.03
N TYR A 23 0.86 7.25 -6.45
CA TYR A 23 -0.47 6.80 -6.04
C TYR A 23 -0.55 6.58 -4.53
N ALA A 24 0.43 5.90 -3.93
CA ALA A 24 0.49 5.68 -2.50
C ALA A 24 0.55 7.00 -1.71
N ILE A 25 1.37 7.97 -2.15
CA ILE A 25 1.44 9.30 -1.53
C ILE A 25 0.09 10.03 -1.61
N LYS A 26 -0.59 9.99 -2.76
CA LYS A 26 -1.92 10.59 -2.92
C LYS A 26 -2.93 9.97 -1.95
N ARG A 27 -2.92 8.64 -1.80
CA ARG A 27 -3.81 7.93 -0.90
C ARG A 27 -3.48 8.18 0.57
N MET A 28 -2.19 8.30 0.91
CA MET A 28 -1.73 8.71 2.24
C MET A 28 -2.26 10.09 2.61
N SER A 29 -2.15 11.07 1.71
CA SER A 29 -2.68 12.42 1.94
C SER A 29 -4.19 12.42 2.19
N ALA A 30 -4.95 11.64 1.41
CA ALA A 30 -6.39 11.50 1.61
C ALA A 30 -6.76 10.79 2.93
N ALA A 31 -5.91 9.89 3.42
CA ALA A 31 -6.08 9.26 4.73
C ALA A 31 -5.74 10.24 5.87
N ALA A 32 -4.69 11.06 5.72
CA ALA A 32 -4.31 12.08 6.69
C ALA A 32 -5.40 13.16 6.81
N GLN A 33 -6.03 13.55 5.70
CA GLN A 33 -7.20 14.45 5.75
C GLN A 33 -8.36 13.84 6.53
N ARG A 34 -8.62 12.55 6.38
CA ARG A 34 -9.66 11.86 7.18
C ARG A 34 -9.30 11.80 8.65
N LEU A 35 -8.02 11.65 8.98
CA LEU A 35 -7.54 11.67 10.36
C LEU A 35 -7.78 13.03 11.02
N LEU A 36 -7.51 14.13 10.30
CA LEU A 36 -7.74 15.49 10.79
C LEU A 36 -9.23 15.84 10.97
N LEU A 37 -10.11 15.16 10.23
CA LEU A 37 -11.56 15.33 10.29
C LEU A 37 -12.26 14.25 11.12
N ALA A 38 -11.50 13.40 11.82
CA ALA A 38 -12.08 12.33 12.62
C ALA A 38 -12.80 12.91 13.84
N GLU A 39 -14.11 12.68 13.94
CA GLU A 39 -14.92 13.11 15.07
C GLU A 39 -14.99 12.05 16.18
N THR A 40 -14.63 10.80 15.85
CA THR A 40 -14.64 9.68 16.78
C THR A 40 -13.26 9.05 16.90
N PHE A 41 -12.95 8.52 18.09
CA PHE A 41 -11.73 7.74 18.33
C PHE A 41 -11.60 6.55 17.35
N ALA A 42 -12.70 5.92 16.97
CA ALA A 42 -12.68 4.81 16.04
C ALA A 42 -12.27 5.25 14.63
N ASP A 43 -12.75 6.42 14.18
CA ASP A 43 -12.37 7.01 12.89
C ASP A 43 -10.92 7.48 12.89
N GLU A 44 -10.44 8.01 14.01
CA GLU A 44 -9.04 8.42 14.19
C GLU A 44 -8.11 7.20 14.03
N ILE A 45 -8.38 6.11 14.74
CA ILE A 45 -7.59 4.88 14.66
C ILE A 45 -7.59 4.33 13.22
N ARG A 46 -8.77 4.25 12.59
CA ARG A 46 -8.91 3.74 11.22
C ARG A 46 -8.15 4.60 10.23
N ALA A 47 -8.29 5.93 10.31
CA ALA A 47 -7.59 6.84 9.42
C ALA A 47 -6.06 6.79 9.62
N GLY A 48 -5.59 6.67 10.87
CA GLY A 48 -4.18 6.49 11.21
C GLY A 48 -3.60 5.20 10.62
N GLN A 49 -4.33 4.09 10.70
CA GLN A 49 -3.94 2.82 10.06
C GLN A 49 -3.82 2.97 8.54
N TRP A 50 -4.75 3.68 7.89
CA TRP A 50 -4.67 3.94 6.45
C TRP A 50 -3.47 4.80 6.08
N VAL A 51 -3.13 5.83 6.88
CA VAL A 51 -1.92 6.65 6.66
C VAL A 51 -0.68 5.75 6.71
N LEU A 52 -0.56 4.91 7.74
CA LEU A 52 0.58 4.01 7.89
C LEU A 52 0.69 3.01 6.73
N ALA A 53 -0.41 2.37 6.34
CA ALA A 53 -0.43 1.42 5.24
C ALA A 53 0.04 2.05 3.91
N TRP A 54 -0.42 3.26 3.61
CA TRP A 54 0.01 3.97 2.40
C TRP A 54 1.44 4.53 2.50
N ALA A 55 1.90 4.89 3.69
CA ALA A 55 3.30 5.26 3.92
C ALA A 55 4.24 4.08 3.64
N VAL A 56 3.90 2.88 4.12
CA VAL A 56 4.65 1.64 3.82
C VAL A 56 4.64 1.35 2.33
N ALA A 57 3.47 1.47 1.67
CA ALA A 57 3.37 1.29 0.21
C ALA A 57 4.19 2.33 -0.59
N ALA A 58 4.42 3.53 -0.03
CA ALA A 58 5.29 4.55 -0.60
C ALA A 58 6.79 4.31 -0.34
N GLY A 59 7.13 3.29 0.46
CA GLY A 59 8.49 2.88 0.80
C GLY A 59 8.98 3.37 2.16
N ALA A 60 8.12 3.90 3.03
CA ALA A 60 8.50 4.19 4.41
C ALA A 60 8.83 2.88 5.13
N ARG A 61 9.94 2.84 5.87
CA ARG A 61 10.30 1.74 6.77
C ARG A 61 9.86 2.10 8.18
N PRO A 62 8.70 1.61 8.64
CA PRO A 62 8.32 1.75 10.03
C PRO A 62 9.32 0.98 10.91
N SER A 63 9.81 1.61 11.97
CA SER A 63 10.69 0.96 12.95
C SER A 63 9.98 -0.24 13.56
N SER A 64 10.70 -1.36 13.67
CA SER A 64 10.17 -2.72 13.91
C SER A 64 9.27 -2.92 15.12
N ARG A 65 9.17 -1.94 16.02
CA ARG A 65 8.42 -2.05 17.27
C ARG A 65 6.92 -1.75 17.14
N SER A 66 6.50 -1.08 16.06
CA SER A 66 5.08 -0.67 15.87
C SER A 66 4.37 -1.39 14.72
N THR A 67 5.09 -2.21 13.94
CA THR A 67 4.56 -2.90 12.77
C THR A 67 3.83 -4.17 13.11
N GLU A 68 4.31 -4.96 14.07
CA GLU A 68 3.72 -6.28 14.38
C GLU A 68 2.26 -6.13 14.83
N ALA A 69 1.97 -5.13 15.67
CA ALA A 69 0.59 -4.84 16.11
C ALA A 69 -0.31 -4.31 14.98
N SER A 70 0.23 -3.54 14.02
CA SER A 70 -0.55 -3.02 12.87
C SER A 70 -0.78 -4.06 11.78
N LEU A 71 0.17 -4.98 11.57
CA LEU A 71 0.04 -6.05 10.58
C LEU A 71 -0.97 -7.11 11.04
N GLU A 72 -0.92 -7.50 12.32
CA GLU A 72 -1.95 -8.34 12.95
C GLU A 72 -3.35 -7.71 12.84
N ALA A 73 -3.49 -6.42 13.12
CA ALA A 73 -4.77 -5.72 12.98
C ALA A 73 -5.29 -5.68 11.52
N LEU A 74 -4.40 -5.59 10.53
CA LEU A 74 -4.78 -5.63 9.10
C LEU A 74 -5.16 -7.03 8.63
N TYR A 75 -4.51 -8.06 9.15
CA TYR A 75 -4.89 -9.46 8.91
C TYR A 75 -6.25 -9.77 9.53
N GLN A 76 -6.49 -9.30 10.76
CA GLN A 76 -7.73 -9.52 11.48
C GLN A 76 -8.94 -8.83 10.81
N PHE A 77 -8.74 -7.68 10.17
CA PHE A 77 -9.78 -7.00 9.39
C PHE A 77 -10.09 -7.65 8.03
N SER A 78 -9.18 -8.44 7.46
CA SER A 78 -9.42 -9.13 6.18
C SER A 78 -10.10 -10.49 6.33
N LEU A 79 -10.29 -10.97 7.57
CA LEU A 79 -10.79 -12.32 7.86
C LEU A 79 -12.23 -12.37 8.40
N HIS A 80 -12.92 -11.23 8.47
CA HIS A 80 -14.26 -11.08 9.06
C HIS A 80 -15.23 -10.41 8.08
#